data_AF-A0A7S4SDU6-F1
#
_entry.id   AF-A0A7S4SDU6-F1
#
_cell.length_a   1.000
_cell.length_b   1.000
_cell.length_c   1.000
_cell.angle_alpha   90.00
_cell.angle_beta   90.00
_cell.angle_gamma   90.00
#
_symmetry.space_group_name_H-M   'P 1'
#
loop_
_entity.id
_entity.type
_entity.pdbx_description
1 polymer ?
#
loop_
_entity_poly.entity_id
_entity_poly.type
_entity_poly.pdbx_seq_one_letter_code
_entity_poly.pdbx_strand_id
1 'polypeptide(L)'
;RKPRQRMRIQPPRAMGLSAPTVPTVVVARGCGAGRVSWRRAQGSCRDADPTPKVLGTIWNRNFELLWTDRAECAPRILAKVTPSKARSMWDGKTLVNSNICVVVCCHFCPWVCGYTMQMALQGSVPISLPGHPDLWFVVNGAWPASEDLVIAEETLASCGFAKDASTVWAKSADQTTPAPAMQFMGN
;
A
#
# COMPACT_ATOMS: atom_id res chain seq x y z
N ARG A 1 -44.90 -4.38 -41.33
CA ARG A 1 -43.54 -4.37 -40.72
C ARG A 1 -43.48 -5.51 -39.69
N LYS A 2 -42.61 -6.52 -39.87
CA LYS A 2 -42.49 -7.64 -38.91
C LYS A 2 -41.64 -7.22 -37.70
N PRO A 3 -41.96 -7.63 -36.47
CA PRO A 3 -41.19 -7.28 -35.28
C PRO A 3 -39.87 -8.05 -35.23
N ARG A 4 -38.76 -7.35 -34.98
CA ARG A 4 -37.43 -7.95 -34.74
C ARG A 4 -37.41 -8.59 -33.36
N GLN A 5 -37.29 -9.92 -33.30
CA GLN A 5 -36.96 -10.64 -32.07
C GLN A 5 -35.55 -10.24 -31.59
N ARG A 6 -35.44 -9.75 -30.36
CA ARG A 6 -34.15 -9.57 -29.68
C ARG A 6 -33.77 -10.90 -29.04
N MET A 7 -32.67 -11.52 -29.50
CA MET A 7 -32.05 -12.64 -28.79
C MET A 7 -31.52 -12.14 -27.44
N ARG A 8 -31.98 -12.77 -26.35
CA ARG A 8 -31.36 -12.64 -25.03
C ARG A 8 -30.08 -13.48 -25.01
N ILE A 9 -28.94 -12.81 -25.04
CA ILE A 9 -27.64 -13.44 -24.74
C ILE A 9 -27.63 -13.70 -23.22
N GLN A 10 -27.62 -14.98 -22.82
CA GLN A 10 -27.42 -15.33 -21.42
C GLN A 10 -25.94 -15.12 -21.06
N PRO A 11 -25.63 -14.49 -19.91
CA PRO A 11 -24.26 -14.40 -19.43
C PRO A 11 -23.73 -15.80 -19.06
N PRO A 12 -22.43 -16.07 -19.26
CA PRO A 12 -21.84 -17.34 -18.86
C PRO A 12 -21.99 -17.53 -17.35
N ARG A 13 -22.39 -18.74 -16.95
CA ARG A 13 -22.48 -19.13 -15.54
C ARG A 13 -21.08 -19.05 -14.92
N ALA A 14 -20.95 -18.29 -13.84
CA ALA A 14 -19.75 -18.25 -13.03
C ALA A 14 -19.50 -19.65 -12.45
N MET A 15 -18.38 -20.28 -12.85
CA MET A 15 -17.91 -21.49 -12.20
C MET A 15 -17.42 -21.10 -10.80
N GLY A 16 -18.05 -21.67 -9.77
CA GLY A 16 -17.69 -21.45 -8.38
C GLY A 16 -16.30 -22.00 -8.09
N LEU A 17 -15.30 -21.12 -8.13
CA LEU A 17 -14.01 -21.40 -7.52
C LEU A 17 -14.14 -21.04 -6.04
N SER A 18 -14.06 -22.07 -5.18
CA SER A 18 -13.92 -21.88 -3.74
C SER A 18 -12.67 -21.06 -3.48
N ALA A 19 -12.82 -19.89 -2.87
CA ALA A 19 -11.69 -19.08 -2.45
C ALA A 19 -10.83 -19.90 -1.47
N PRO A 20 -9.51 -20.02 -1.67
CA PRO A 20 -8.65 -20.66 -0.70
C PRO A 20 -8.70 -19.85 0.61
N THR A 21 -8.97 -20.53 1.71
CA THR A 21 -8.89 -19.96 3.05
C THR A 21 -7.41 -19.75 3.36
N VAL A 22 -6.89 -18.56 3.04
CA VAL A 22 -5.51 -18.18 3.36
C VAL A 22 -5.43 -17.77 4.82
N PRO A 23 -4.47 -18.26 5.61
CA PRO A 23 -4.27 -17.82 6.98
C PRO A 23 -4.02 -16.31 7.00
N THR A 24 -4.91 -15.59 7.71
CA THR A 24 -4.71 -14.17 8.00
C THR A 24 -3.51 -14.06 8.92
N VAL A 25 -2.35 -13.66 8.38
CA VAL A 25 -1.18 -13.34 9.19
C VAL A 25 -1.47 -12.03 9.91
N VAL A 26 -1.79 -12.13 11.20
CA VAL A 26 -1.85 -10.97 12.09
C VAL A 26 -0.41 -10.54 12.32
N VAL A 27 0.09 -9.59 11.54
CA VAL A 27 1.32 -8.87 11.89
C VAL A 27 1.08 -8.27 13.28
N ALA A 28 1.79 -8.76 14.28
CA ALA A 28 1.61 -8.35 15.65
C ALA A 28 1.65 -6.81 15.71
N ARG A 29 0.59 -6.21 16.26
CA ARG A 29 0.46 -4.76 16.53
C ARG A 29 1.49 -4.22 17.54
N GLY A 30 2.58 -4.94 17.76
CA GLY A 30 3.53 -4.79 18.85
C GLY A 30 4.90 -4.24 18.47
N CYS A 31 5.04 -3.51 17.35
CA CYS A 31 6.15 -2.56 17.29
C CYS A 31 5.82 -1.45 18.30
N GLY A 32 6.37 -1.55 19.51
CA GLY A 32 6.40 -0.51 20.53
C GLY A 32 7.28 0.69 20.14
N ALA A 33 7.21 1.09 18.86
CA ALA A 33 7.72 2.36 18.39
C ALA A 33 6.77 3.44 18.90
N GLY A 34 7.32 4.57 19.34
CA GLY A 34 6.56 5.79 19.57
C GLY A 34 5.58 5.95 18.41
N ARG A 35 4.29 5.86 18.72
CA ARG A 35 3.21 5.64 17.78
C ARG A 35 3.34 6.68 16.65
N VAL A 36 3.88 6.32 15.49
CA VAL A 36 3.58 7.02 14.22
C VAL A 36 2.17 6.60 13.83
N SER A 37 1.24 6.83 14.77
CA SER A 37 -0.17 6.93 14.50
C SER A 37 -0.28 8.26 13.79
N TRP A 38 -0.39 8.22 12.47
CA TRP A 38 -1.10 9.28 11.74
C TRP A 38 -2.39 9.49 12.52
N ARG A 39 -2.48 10.57 13.31
CA ARG A 39 -3.55 10.69 14.31
C ARG A 39 -4.86 10.41 13.59
N ARG A 40 -5.65 9.47 14.12
CA ARG A 40 -7.10 9.58 13.95
C ARG A 40 -7.48 10.81 14.75
N ALA A 41 -7.41 11.99 14.15
CA ALA A 41 -8.35 12.99 14.59
C ALA A 41 -9.75 12.40 14.33
N GLN A 42 -10.72 12.84 15.11
CA GLN A 42 -12.13 12.59 14.79
C GLN A 42 -12.66 13.89 14.18
N GLY A 43 -11.90 14.44 13.24
CA GLY A 43 -12.10 15.77 12.69
C GLY A 43 -12.85 15.72 11.38
N SER A 44 -13.58 16.79 11.05
CA SER A 44 -14.13 16.91 9.70
C SER A 44 -12.98 17.12 8.72
N CYS A 45 -12.95 16.39 7.60
CA CYS A 45 -11.92 16.53 6.56
C CYS A 45 -11.83 17.90 5.88
N ARG A 46 -12.65 18.87 6.33
CA ARG A 46 -12.74 20.23 5.82
C ARG A 46 -11.73 21.17 6.45
N ASP A 47 -11.25 20.86 7.65
CA ASP A 47 -10.21 21.67 8.29
C ASP A 47 -8.85 21.27 7.72
N ALA A 48 -8.07 22.28 7.32
CA ALA A 48 -6.78 22.14 6.67
C ALA A 48 -5.72 21.64 7.66
N ASP A 49 -5.90 20.43 8.19
CA ASP A 49 -4.84 19.74 8.89
C ASP A 49 -3.68 19.56 7.89
N PRO A 50 -2.47 20.07 8.19
CA PRO A 50 -1.32 19.98 7.30
C PRO A 50 -0.80 18.55 7.16
N THR A 51 -1.38 17.57 7.87
CA THR A 51 -0.96 16.17 7.75
C THR A 51 -1.19 15.60 6.33
N PRO A 52 -0.18 14.92 5.77
CA PRO A 52 -0.30 14.26 4.47
C PRO A 52 -1.42 13.22 4.45
N LYS A 53 -2.30 13.32 3.45
CA LYS A 53 -3.44 12.41 3.25
C LYS A 53 -3.01 11.16 2.48
N VAL A 54 -2.14 10.37 3.11
CA VAL A 54 -1.46 9.21 2.50
C VAL A 54 -2.07 7.86 2.87
N LEU A 55 -1.75 6.84 2.09
CA LEU A 55 -2.03 5.44 2.35
C LEU A 55 -0.72 4.65 2.26
N GLY A 56 -0.38 3.94 3.33
CA GLY A 56 0.70 2.96 3.37
C GLY A 56 0.14 1.54 3.20
N THR A 57 0.83 0.71 2.42
CA THR A 57 0.46 -0.70 2.18
C THR A 57 1.69 -1.59 2.03
N ILE A 58 1.59 -2.85 2.45
CA ILE A 58 2.61 -3.88 2.18
C ILE A 58 1.99 -4.95 1.28
N TRP A 59 2.71 -5.29 0.21
CA TRP A 59 2.30 -6.29 -0.78
C TRP A 59 3.35 -7.38 -0.89
N ASN A 60 2.92 -8.62 -1.12
CA ASN A 60 3.81 -9.72 -1.49
C ASN A 60 3.91 -9.90 -3.01
N ARG A 61 4.77 -10.82 -3.45
CA ARG A 61 4.99 -11.22 -4.86
C ARG A 61 3.73 -11.60 -5.64
N ASN A 62 2.70 -12.09 -4.96
CA ASN A 62 1.43 -12.46 -5.57
C ASN A 62 0.46 -11.27 -5.68
N PHE A 63 0.89 -10.07 -5.32
CA PHE A 63 0.06 -8.88 -5.18
C PHE A 63 -1.08 -9.06 -4.18
N GLU A 64 -0.83 -9.84 -3.13
CA GLU A 64 -1.72 -9.93 -1.97
C GLU A 64 -1.37 -8.84 -0.97
N LEU A 65 -2.40 -8.14 -0.47
CA LEU A 65 -2.26 -7.10 0.53
C LEU A 65 -2.02 -7.74 1.90
N LEU A 66 -0.86 -7.50 2.49
CA LEU A 66 -0.49 -8.03 3.82
C LEU A 66 -0.79 -7.03 4.93
N TRP A 67 -0.64 -5.74 4.65
CA TRP A 67 -0.83 -4.68 5.64
C TRP A 67 -1.31 -3.39 4.97
N THR A 68 -2.12 -2.62 5.68
CA THR A 68 -2.54 -1.29 5.24
C THR A 68 -2.71 -0.37 6.44
N ASP A 69 -2.27 0.87 6.28
CA ASP A 69 -2.58 1.97 7.18
C ASP A 69 -2.93 3.21 6.39
N ARG A 70 -4.03 3.85 6.76
CA ARG A 70 -4.65 4.93 6.00
C ARG A 70 -4.71 6.16 6.88
N ALA A 71 -4.00 7.22 6.47
CA ALA A 71 -4.13 8.52 7.11
C ALA A 71 -5.59 9.00 7.00
N GLU A 72 -6.02 9.75 8.01
CA GLU A 72 -7.35 10.33 8.00
C GLU A 72 -7.56 11.16 6.73
N CYS A 73 -8.76 11.10 6.17
CA CYS A 73 -9.13 11.81 4.93
C CYS A 73 -8.35 11.39 3.67
N ALA A 74 -7.48 10.39 3.73
CA ALA A 74 -6.81 9.85 2.55
C ALA A 74 -7.84 9.32 1.53
N PRO A 75 -7.81 9.77 0.25
CA PRO A 75 -8.78 9.39 -0.76
C PRO A 75 -8.91 7.88 -0.94
N ARG A 76 -10.14 7.38 -1.08
CA ARG A 76 -10.39 5.92 -1.25
C ARG A 76 -9.75 5.37 -2.52
N ILE A 77 -9.59 6.20 -3.56
CA ILE A 77 -8.94 5.82 -4.82
C ILE A 77 -7.51 5.33 -4.62
N LEU A 78 -6.82 5.77 -3.56
CA LEU A 78 -5.45 5.36 -3.26
C LEU A 78 -5.33 3.84 -3.12
N ALA A 79 -6.33 3.14 -2.59
CA ALA A 79 -6.31 1.69 -2.46
C ALA A 79 -6.36 0.95 -3.81
N LYS A 80 -6.88 1.60 -4.85
CA LYS A 80 -6.86 1.05 -6.22
C LYS A 80 -5.53 1.34 -6.92
N VAL A 81 -4.86 2.43 -6.56
CA VAL A 81 -3.58 2.86 -7.15
C VAL A 81 -2.39 2.11 -6.56
N THR A 82 -2.41 1.79 -5.26
CA THR A 82 -1.32 1.07 -4.56
C THR A 82 -0.87 -0.23 -5.25
N PRO A 83 -1.75 -1.16 -5.67
CA PRO A 83 -1.30 -2.38 -6.36
C PRO A 83 -0.63 -2.08 -7.71
N SER A 84 -1.02 -1.00 -8.40
CA SER A 84 -0.41 -0.59 -9.67
C SER A 84 0.99 -0.01 -9.49
N LYS A 85 1.24 0.73 -8.39
CA LYS A 85 2.59 1.15 -8.00
C LYS A 85 3.47 -0.05 -7.64
N ALA A 86 2.95 -0.97 -6.80
CA ALA A 86 3.65 -2.21 -6.44
C ALA A 86 4.05 -3.02 -7.69
N ARG A 87 3.14 -3.14 -8.67
CA ARG A 87 3.40 -3.83 -9.94
C ARG A 87 4.50 -3.17 -10.76
N SER A 88 4.51 -1.84 -10.83
CA SER A 88 5.59 -1.13 -11.52
C SER A 88 6.96 -1.41 -10.88
N MET A 89 7.04 -1.43 -9.55
CA MET A 89 8.28 -1.77 -8.85
C MET A 89 8.68 -3.23 -9.09
N TRP A 90 7.73 -4.16 -9.01
CA TRP A 90 7.96 -5.58 -9.30
C TRP A 90 8.53 -5.82 -10.70
N ASP A 91 7.95 -5.15 -11.70
CA ASP A 91 8.36 -5.27 -13.10
C ASP A 91 9.66 -4.49 -13.39
N GLY A 92 10.37 -4.00 -12.38
CA GLY A 92 11.65 -3.30 -12.51
C GLY A 92 11.55 -1.95 -13.22
N LYS A 93 10.38 -1.31 -13.22
CA LYS A 93 10.22 0.00 -13.85
C LYS A 93 10.95 1.07 -13.04
N THR A 94 11.58 2.01 -13.76
CA THR A 94 12.09 3.23 -13.14
C THR A 94 10.93 4.05 -12.58
N LEU A 95 10.90 4.22 -11.26
CA LEU A 95 9.89 5.02 -10.57
C LEU A 95 10.23 6.51 -10.68
N VAL A 96 9.37 7.28 -11.32
CA VAL A 96 9.65 8.69 -11.61
C VAL A 96 9.01 9.63 -10.60
N ASN A 97 9.73 10.72 -10.30
CA ASN A 97 9.10 11.96 -9.83
C ASN A 97 8.69 12.76 -11.06
N SER A 98 7.44 13.21 -11.14
CA SER A 98 6.93 13.87 -12.33
C SER A 98 5.98 14.98 -11.97
N ASN A 99 5.91 16.00 -12.84
CA ASN A 99 4.95 17.08 -12.68
C ASN A 99 3.51 16.56 -12.85
N ILE A 100 2.54 17.36 -12.41
CA ILE A 100 1.14 16.94 -12.35
C ILE A 100 0.57 16.60 -13.73
N CYS A 101 1.00 17.32 -14.77
CA CYS A 101 0.56 17.06 -16.14
C CYS A 101 1.01 15.67 -16.60
N VAL A 102 2.27 15.29 -16.34
CA VAL A 102 2.78 13.96 -16.71
C VAL A 102 2.12 12.87 -15.86
N VAL A 103 1.95 13.09 -14.56
CA VAL A 103 1.23 12.15 -13.67
C VAL A 103 -0.19 11.90 -14.19
N VAL A 104 -0.93 12.94 -14.55
CA VAL A 104 -2.31 12.81 -15.03
C VAL A 104 -2.35 12.20 -16.43
N CYS A 105 -1.60 12.73 -17.39
CA CYS A 105 -1.71 12.33 -18.79
C CYS A 105 -1.08 10.97 -19.08
N CYS A 106 0.06 10.65 -18.45
CA CYS A 106 0.86 9.48 -18.82
C CYS A 106 0.72 8.30 -17.84
N HIS A 107 0.30 8.55 -16.60
CA HIS A 107 0.15 7.48 -15.60
C HIS A 107 -1.31 7.27 -15.21
N PHE A 108 -2.03 8.33 -14.84
CA PHE A 108 -3.39 8.21 -14.33
C PHE A 108 -4.42 7.95 -15.42
N CYS A 109 -4.40 8.70 -16.53
CA CYS A 109 -5.37 8.54 -17.62
C CYS A 109 -5.30 7.14 -18.26
N PRO A 110 -4.12 6.60 -18.64
CA PRO A 110 -4.02 5.23 -19.15
C PRO A 110 -4.49 4.18 -18.13
N TRP A 111 -4.24 4.41 -16.84
CA TRP A 111 -4.69 3.52 -15.77
C TRP A 111 -6.21 3.53 -15.60
N VAL A 112 -6.83 4.71 -15.55
CA VAL A 112 -8.30 4.85 -15.46
C VAL A 112 -9.00 4.26 -16.68
N CYS A 113 -8.42 4.44 -17.87
CA CYS A 113 -8.96 3.89 -19.12
C CYS A 113 -8.69 2.38 -19.28
N GLY A 114 -7.95 1.74 -18.36
CA GLY A 114 -7.65 0.32 -18.42
C GLY A 114 -6.59 -0.08 -19.46
N TYR A 115 -5.87 0.88 -20.04
CA TYR A 115 -4.76 0.60 -20.96
C TYR A 115 -3.51 0.09 -20.24
N THR A 116 -3.39 0.38 -18.95
CA THR A 116 -2.29 -0.12 -18.11
C THR A 116 -2.76 -0.43 -16.70
N MET A 117 -2.13 -1.42 -16.08
CA MET A 117 -2.29 -1.75 -14.65
C MET A 117 -1.07 -1.29 -13.84
N GLN A 118 -0.21 -0.46 -14.42
CA GLN A 118 1.05 0.02 -13.85
C GLN A 118 0.98 1.54 -13.59
N MET A 119 1.57 1.98 -12.48
CA MET A 119 1.81 3.40 -12.20
C MET A 119 3.22 3.57 -11.65
N ALA A 120 4.19 3.80 -12.54
CA ALA A 120 5.61 3.91 -12.22
C ALA A 120 5.98 5.26 -11.56
N LEU A 121 5.35 5.58 -10.45
CA LEU A 121 5.60 6.77 -9.65
C LEU A 121 6.36 6.40 -8.36
N GLN A 122 7.16 7.33 -7.85
CA GLN A 122 7.85 7.17 -6.56
C GLN A 122 6.88 6.90 -5.40
N GLY A 123 7.42 6.36 -4.30
CA GLY A 123 6.64 5.93 -3.13
C GLY A 123 6.54 4.42 -2.93
N SER A 124 7.22 3.61 -3.74
CA SER A 124 7.36 2.17 -3.46
C SER A 124 8.82 1.88 -3.12
N VAL A 125 9.05 1.04 -2.12
CA VAL A 125 10.38 0.56 -1.70
C VAL A 125 10.35 -0.95 -1.45
N PRO A 126 11.39 -1.69 -1.85
CA PRO A 126 11.48 -3.11 -1.53
C PRO A 126 11.82 -3.28 -0.05
N ILE A 127 11.12 -4.20 0.61
CA ILE A 127 11.38 -4.56 2.00
C ILE A 127 11.58 -6.08 2.12
N SER A 128 12.30 -6.49 3.15
CA SER A 128 12.48 -7.89 3.54
C SER A 128 12.13 -8.05 5.01
N LEU A 129 11.28 -9.03 5.30
CA LEU A 129 10.89 -9.41 6.65
C LEU A 129 11.38 -10.84 6.94
N PRO A 130 11.65 -11.19 8.21
CA PRO A 130 11.96 -12.58 8.57
C PRO A 130 10.89 -13.54 8.07
N GLY A 131 11.28 -14.53 7.25
CA GLY A 131 10.38 -15.51 6.63
C GLY A 131 9.61 -15.02 5.40
N HIS A 132 9.71 -13.74 5.03
CA HIS A 132 9.04 -13.16 3.87
C HIS A 132 10.02 -12.28 3.06
N PRO A 133 10.84 -12.90 2.19
CA PRO A 133 11.58 -12.15 1.19
C PRO A 133 10.64 -11.56 0.13
N ASP A 134 11.09 -10.54 -0.58
CA ASP A 134 10.39 -9.95 -1.74
C ASP A 134 9.03 -9.31 -1.42
N LEU A 135 9.02 -8.34 -0.49
CA LEU A 135 7.85 -7.51 -0.20
C LEU A 135 8.04 -6.09 -0.73
N TRP A 136 6.94 -5.38 -0.95
CA TRP A 136 6.96 -3.95 -1.27
C TRP A 136 6.16 -3.16 -0.27
N PHE A 137 6.81 -2.16 0.32
CA PHE A 137 6.13 -1.11 1.04
C PHE A 137 5.79 0.03 0.09
N VAL A 138 4.51 0.36 -0.01
CA VAL A 138 4.00 1.37 -0.93
C VAL A 138 3.28 2.45 -0.14
N VAL A 139 3.77 3.67 -0.26
CA VAL A 139 3.13 4.92 0.16
C VAL A 139 2.59 5.64 -1.08
N ASN A 140 1.36 6.14 -0.97
CA ASN A 140 0.79 7.03 -1.97
C ASN A 140 -0.14 8.08 -1.37
N GLY A 141 -0.16 9.26 -2.00
CA GLY A 141 -1.12 10.33 -1.71
C GLY A 141 -0.48 11.68 -1.40
N ALA A 142 0.84 11.73 -1.19
CA ALA A 142 1.58 12.97 -1.05
C ALA A 142 1.92 13.58 -2.42
N TRP A 143 2.16 14.88 -2.43
CA TRP A 143 2.60 15.62 -3.60
C TRP A 143 3.80 16.50 -3.24
N PRO A 144 4.88 16.51 -4.03
CA PRO A 144 5.16 15.66 -5.20
C PRO A 144 5.34 14.17 -4.86
N ALA A 145 5.45 13.29 -5.88
CA ALA A 145 5.61 11.85 -5.67
C ALA A 145 6.90 11.47 -4.92
N SER A 146 7.91 12.34 -4.90
CA SER A 146 9.09 12.18 -4.05
C SER A 146 8.77 12.23 -2.56
N GLU A 147 7.73 12.95 -2.15
CA GLU A 147 7.28 12.96 -0.74
C GLU A 147 6.73 11.60 -0.32
N ASP A 148 6.07 10.87 -1.23
CA ASP A 148 5.66 9.49 -0.93
C ASP A 148 6.89 8.61 -0.61
N LEU A 149 8.01 8.81 -1.31
CA LEU A 149 9.24 8.06 -1.08
C LEU A 149 9.89 8.44 0.26
N VAL A 150 10.00 9.74 0.56
CA VAL A 150 10.53 10.23 1.85
C VAL A 150 9.74 9.64 3.01
N ILE A 151 8.40 9.72 2.95
CA ILE A 151 7.51 9.17 3.97
C ILE A 151 7.72 7.65 4.11
N ALA A 152 7.89 6.93 3.00
CA ALA A 152 8.13 5.49 3.04
C ALA A 152 9.44 5.15 3.78
N GLU A 153 10.53 5.83 3.43
CA GLU A 153 11.85 5.62 4.01
C GLU A 153 11.90 6.02 5.49
N GLU A 154 11.34 7.17 5.86
CA GLU A 154 11.24 7.61 7.25
C GLU A 154 10.40 6.65 8.11
N THR A 155 9.29 6.16 7.56
CA THR A 155 8.43 5.17 8.24
C THR A 155 9.20 3.89 8.53
N LEU A 156 9.94 3.36 7.55
CA LEU A 156 10.74 2.16 7.72
C LEU A 156 11.88 2.36 8.72
N ALA A 157 12.60 3.48 8.61
CA ALA A 157 13.65 3.84 9.57
C ALA A 157 13.12 3.92 11.01
N SER A 158 11.96 4.57 11.21
CA SER A 158 11.31 4.65 12.53
C SER A 158 10.85 3.28 13.07
N CYS A 159 10.62 2.31 12.18
CA CYS A 159 10.24 0.94 12.53
C CYS A 159 11.45 0.01 12.77
N GLY A 160 12.68 0.56 12.71
CA GLY A 160 13.93 -0.17 12.93
C GLY A 160 14.41 -0.96 11.71
N PHE A 161 13.93 -0.63 10.51
CA PHE A 161 14.51 -1.18 9.28
C PHE A 161 15.78 -0.42 8.93
N ALA A 162 16.75 -1.12 8.36
CA ALA A 162 17.95 -0.55 7.77
C ALA A 162 17.99 -0.84 6.27
N LYS A 163 18.51 0.11 5.50
CA LYS A 163 18.70 -0.03 4.06
C LYS A 163 20.03 -0.73 3.80
N ASP A 164 20.00 -1.85 3.08
CA ASP A 164 21.21 -2.57 2.70
C ASP A 164 21.90 -1.97 1.46
N ALA A 165 23.05 -2.52 1.07
CA ALA A 165 23.81 -2.08 -0.11
C ALA A 165 23.04 -2.28 -1.43
N SER A 166 22.02 -3.14 -1.45
CA SER A 166 21.14 -3.40 -2.59
C SER A 166 19.89 -2.50 -2.60
N THR A 167 19.81 -1.52 -1.69
CA THR A 167 18.70 -0.60 -1.47
C THR A 167 17.42 -1.21 -0.90
N VAL A 168 17.47 -2.49 -0.49
CA VAL A 168 16.37 -3.20 0.17
C VAL A 168 16.35 -2.85 1.66
N TRP A 169 15.16 -2.60 2.18
CA TRP A 169 14.97 -2.33 3.61
C TRP A 169 14.72 -3.64 4.35
N ALA A 170 15.63 -4.01 5.24
CA ALA A 170 15.53 -5.23 6.04
C ALA A 170 15.45 -4.90 7.53
N LYS A 171 14.69 -5.70 8.28
CA LYS A 171 14.69 -5.66 9.74
C LYS A 171 15.49 -6.84 10.28
N SER A 172 16.53 -6.56 11.07
CA SER A 172 17.33 -7.60 11.71
C SER A 172 16.48 -8.41 12.69
N ALA A 173 16.64 -9.74 12.70
CA ALA A 173 15.89 -10.65 13.57
C ALA A 173 16.13 -10.42 15.08
N ASP A 174 17.21 -9.72 15.44
CA ASP A 174 17.68 -9.57 16.83
C ASP A 174 16.95 -8.51 17.68
N GLN A 175 15.97 -7.80 17.14
CA GLN A 175 15.20 -6.82 17.92
C GLN A 175 13.76 -7.29 18.16
N THR A 176 13.62 -8.46 18.77
CA THR A 176 12.40 -8.77 19.51
C THR A 176 12.50 -8.05 20.85
N THR A 177 12.08 -6.78 20.90
CA THR A 177 11.82 -6.12 22.17
C THR A 177 10.78 -6.99 22.89
N PRO A 178 11.09 -7.58 24.06
CA PRO A 178 10.12 -8.39 24.77
C PRO A 178 8.88 -7.52 25.01
N ALA A 179 7.71 -8.05 24.67
CA ALA A 179 6.44 -7.39 24.95
C ALA A 179 6.43 -6.96 26.42
N PRO A 180 5.99 -5.72 26.75
CA PRO A 180 5.94 -5.28 28.13
C PRO A 180 5.11 -6.28 28.93
N ALA A 181 5.74 -6.89 29.94
CA ALA A 181 5.06 -7.80 30.84
C ALA A 181 3.87 -7.07 31.44
N MET A 182 2.64 -7.49 31.10
CA MET A 182 1.46 -7.04 31.81
C MET A 182 1.61 -7.50 33.26
N GLN A 183 2.01 -6.59 34.14
CA GLN A 183 1.84 -6.78 35.57
C GLN A 183 0.33 -6.78 35.84
N PHE A 184 -0.24 -7.97 35.98
CA PHE A 184 -1.54 -8.14 36.60
C PHE A 184 -1.42 -7.72 38.07
N MET A 185 -1.83 -6.50 38.38
CA MET A 185 -2.15 -6.12 39.75
C MET A 185 -3.48 -6.79 40.10
N GLY A 186 -3.41 -7.89 40.85
CA GLY A 186 -4.57 -8.46 41.53
C GLY A 186 -4.93 -7.58 42.73
N ASN A 187 -6.18 -7.15 42.79
CA ASN A 187 -6.83 -6.71 44.02
C ASN A 187 -7.43 -7.91 44.75
#